data_AF-A0A6L9LCA9-F1
#
_entry.id   AF-A0A6L9LCA9-F1
#
_cell.length_a   1.000
_cell.length_b   1.000
_cell.length_c   1.000
_cell.angle_alpha   90.00
_cell.angle_beta   90.00
_cell.angle_gamma   90.00
#
_symmetry.space_group_name_H-M   'P 1'
#
loop_
_entity.id
_entity.type
_entity.pdbx_description
1 polymer ?
#
loop_
_entity_poly.entity_id
_entity_poly.type
_entity_poly.pdbx_seq_one_letter_code
_entity_poly.pdbx_strand_id
1 'polypeptide(L)'
;MEDNIENGKAVKERVKITNPTQTLADSSQQLAKFGGFEFVETTVEGAQNMNPAKKARKNIFLTEKGSEKDRKALKKRLKEWTELLDAHQNVADMIGEAEQKTETAAETLRRNLKKAVDETKDLETAYRSVALFYKNADTEKVKNISIVNADPEQIQDLDNTLFFDEIANELRQNYDKLDLRQNYSLMVLPGYLGSKKVVDKWARLAHENKVMMLTDYRHLDTPDDVLELWQDEDMPSADAYKANVMMTCNYLVGREAFSELGEDEPLYVPPSSALAGKIYKTMLQQPVAGSKHGTLNEVDGVRFEMKKSEIANLEKLGLVPMVNEYNKVMAYSAKTLFNGDNQGLQTYSVVRVFDWIMKVLIDFLNRRAFENWTYDAEKDLRAQIVKFLNSITGADKIIEDFKILRFERDKNVKDRIHLDIHIKPYFPAKNFLVKLDGTKGDDANDWKGGVEQA
;
A
#
# COMPACT_ATOMS: atom_id res chain seq x y z
N MET A 1 43.74 36.25 -14.79
CA MET A 1 44.26 35.39 -13.71
C MET A 1 43.25 34.26 -13.60
N GLU A 2 43.26 33.34 -14.57
CA GLU A 2 44.16 32.16 -14.59
C GLU A 2 43.76 31.23 -13.43
N ASP A 3 43.35 29.98 -13.58
CA ASP A 3 43.47 28.97 -14.63
C ASP A 3 42.42 27.87 -14.42
N ASN A 4 42.05 27.18 -15.49
CA ASN A 4 41.64 25.77 -15.59
C ASN A 4 40.54 25.56 -16.65
N ILE A 5 40.95 25.69 -17.91
CA ILE A 5 40.31 25.02 -19.03
C ILE A 5 41.37 24.08 -19.58
N GLU A 6 41.32 22.79 -19.25
CA GLU A 6 41.99 21.76 -20.06
C GLU A 6 41.43 20.37 -19.75
N ASN A 7 40.46 19.95 -20.58
CA ASN A 7 40.34 18.57 -21.09
C ASN A 7 39.15 18.50 -22.08
N GLY A 8 39.23 19.29 -23.14
CA GLY A 8 38.41 19.09 -24.33
C GLY A 8 39.20 18.29 -25.35
N LYS A 9 39.02 16.96 -25.42
CA LYS A 9 39.49 16.19 -26.59
C LYS A 9 38.80 16.77 -27.83
N ALA A 10 39.59 17.41 -28.70
CA ALA A 10 39.11 17.99 -29.94
C ALA A 10 38.42 16.93 -30.80
N VAL A 11 37.11 17.11 -31.03
CA VAL A 11 36.37 16.33 -32.03
C VAL A 11 36.94 16.71 -33.40
N LYS A 12 37.78 15.84 -33.98
CA LYS A 12 38.22 16.00 -35.37
C LYS A 12 36.98 16.03 -36.26
N GLU A 13 36.67 17.20 -36.82
CA GLU A 13 35.65 17.35 -37.86
C GLU A 13 36.03 16.45 -39.04
N ARG A 14 35.27 15.37 -39.27
CA ARG A 14 35.54 14.45 -40.38
C ARG A 14 35.39 15.22 -41.70
N VAL A 15 36.43 15.18 -42.52
CA VAL A 15 36.51 15.77 -43.86
C VAL A 15 35.22 15.46 -44.64
N LYS A 16 34.54 16.48 -45.17
CA LYS A 16 33.40 16.30 -46.08
C LYS A 16 33.86 15.52 -47.31
N ILE A 17 33.47 14.26 -47.42
CA ILE A 17 33.75 13.43 -48.59
C ILE A 17 32.91 13.96 -49.76
N THR A 18 33.57 14.52 -50.76
CA THR A 18 32.95 15.16 -51.94
C THR A 18 32.21 14.18 -52.86
N ASN A 19 32.39 12.86 -52.70
CA ASN A 19 31.63 11.86 -53.46
C ASN A 19 31.49 10.49 -52.73
N PRO A 20 30.61 10.38 -51.70
CA PRO A 20 30.61 9.25 -50.76
C PRO A 20 30.27 7.89 -51.37
N THR A 21 29.52 7.85 -52.47
CA THR A 21 29.16 6.60 -53.15
C THR A 21 30.34 6.00 -53.91
N GLN A 22 31.19 6.85 -54.50
CA GLN A 22 32.35 6.42 -55.28
C GLN A 22 33.51 6.03 -54.34
N THR A 23 33.76 6.83 -53.31
CA THR A 23 34.74 6.49 -52.26
C THR A 23 34.40 5.17 -51.56
N LEU A 24 33.12 4.89 -51.28
CA LEU A 24 32.70 3.61 -50.70
C LEU A 24 32.96 2.43 -51.65
N ALA A 25 32.74 2.61 -52.96
CA ALA A 25 33.02 1.58 -53.96
C ALA A 25 34.53 1.32 -54.10
N ASP A 26 35.33 2.39 -54.11
CA ASP A 26 36.79 2.31 -54.21
C ASP A 26 37.42 1.66 -52.96
N SER A 27 36.97 2.03 -51.75
CA SER A 27 37.38 1.39 -50.50
C SER A 27 36.91 -0.07 -50.41
N SER A 28 35.74 -0.40 -50.96
CA SER A 28 35.26 -1.79 -51.03
C SER A 28 36.13 -2.65 -51.96
N GLN A 29 36.68 -2.07 -53.03
CA GLN A 29 37.63 -2.75 -53.91
C GLN A 29 38.99 -2.98 -53.25
N GLN A 30 39.45 -2.07 -52.38
CA GLN A 30 40.67 -2.29 -51.59
C GLN A 30 40.53 -3.49 -50.64
N LEU A 31 39.33 -3.73 -50.13
CA LEU A 31 38.99 -4.90 -49.31
C LEU A 31 38.73 -6.18 -50.13
N ALA A 32 38.83 -6.15 -51.47
CA ALA A 32 38.49 -7.29 -52.34
C ALA A 32 39.28 -8.57 -52.00
N LYS A 33 40.53 -8.43 -51.53
CA LYS A 33 41.36 -9.57 -51.08
C LYS A 33 40.82 -10.28 -49.82
N PHE A 34 39.93 -9.63 -49.07
CA PHE A 34 39.35 -10.12 -47.82
C PHE A 34 37.83 -10.34 -47.91
N GLY A 35 37.25 -10.35 -49.13
CA GLY A 35 35.81 -10.51 -49.35
C GLY A 35 35.04 -9.22 -49.65
N GLY A 36 35.73 -8.08 -49.81
CA GLY A 36 35.13 -6.81 -50.20
C GLY A 36 34.14 -6.27 -49.16
N PHE A 37 33.00 -5.74 -49.63
CA PHE A 37 31.98 -5.18 -48.72
C PHE A 37 31.27 -6.26 -47.89
N GLU A 38 31.25 -7.51 -48.34
CA GLU A 38 30.62 -8.64 -47.63
C GLU A 38 31.30 -8.93 -46.28
N PHE A 39 32.60 -8.65 -46.17
CA PHE A 39 33.33 -8.66 -44.90
C PHE A 39 32.77 -7.65 -43.89
N VAL A 40 32.37 -6.46 -44.36
CA VAL A 40 31.76 -5.44 -43.50
C VAL A 40 30.31 -5.79 -43.17
N GLU A 41 29.57 -6.42 -44.08
CA GLU A 41 28.20 -6.91 -43.82
C GLU A 41 28.15 -7.95 -42.70
N THR A 42 29.15 -8.82 -42.64
CA THR A 42 29.25 -9.91 -41.67
C THR A 42 29.82 -9.45 -40.32
N THR A 43 30.65 -8.42 -40.32
CA THR A 43 31.28 -7.88 -39.09
C THR A 43 30.43 -6.82 -38.40
N VAL A 44 29.74 -5.96 -39.16
CA VAL A 44 28.94 -4.85 -38.61
C VAL A 44 27.47 -5.07 -38.88
N GLU A 45 26.74 -5.39 -37.82
CA GLU A 45 25.31 -5.63 -37.88
C GLU A 45 24.55 -4.41 -38.46
N GLY A 46 23.79 -4.65 -39.53
CA GLY A 46 23.03 -3.63 -40.26
C GLY A 46 23.76 -3.02 -41.47
N ALA A 47 25.08 -3.25 -41.62
CA ALA A 47 25.86 -2.73 -42.75
C ALA A 47 25.40 -3.28 -44.12
N GLN A 48 24.75 -4.45 -44.13
CA GLN A 48 24.05 -5.03 -45.28
C GLN A 48 23.08 -4.08 -46.00
N ASN A 49 22.47 -3.15 -45.27
CA ASN A 49 21.56 -2.16 -45.85
C ASN A 49 22.30 -1.04 -46.60
N MET A 50 23.63 -0.95 -46.47
CA MET A 50 24.49 0.05 -47.10
C MET A 50 25.33 -0.50 -48.26
N ASN A 51 25.12 -1.76 -48.66
CA ASN A 51 25.89 -2.43 -49.70
C ASN A 51 25.80 -1.71 -51.07
N PRO A 52 26.94 -1.29 -51.67
CA PRO A 52 26.98 -0.66 -52.98
C PRO A 52 26.39 -1.50 -54.12
N ALA A 53 26.47 -2.84 -54.03
CA ALA A 53 25.93 -3.75 -55.03
C ALA A 53 24.40 -3.83 -55.02
N LYS A 54 23.76 -3.60 -53.85
CA LYS A 54 22.30 -3.69 -53.66
C LYS A 54 21.64 -2.30 -53.67
N LYS A 55 21.70 -1.61 -54.82
CA LYS A 55 21.24 -0.21 -55.00
C LYS A 55 19.80 0.05 -54.53
N ALA A 56 18.87 -0.86 -54.83
CA ALA A 56 17.46 -0.71 -54.42
C ALA A 56 17.29 -0.74 -52.89
N ARG A 57 17.90 -1.73 -52.22
CA ARG A 57 17.85 -1.87 -50.76
C ARG A 57 18.50 -0.70 -50.04
N LYS A 58 19.63 -0.21 -50.55
CA LYS A 58 20.31 0.99 -50.04
C LYS A 58 19.45 2.25 -50.18
N ASN A 59 18.83 2.46 -51.34
CA ASN A 59 17.95 3.61 -51.54
C ASN A 59 16.74 3.56 -50.61
N ILE A 60 16.06 2.42 -50.51
CA ILE A 60 14.94 2.21 -49.59
C ILE A 60 15.36 2.50 -48.14
N PHE A 61 16.49 1.94 -47.70
CA PHE A 61 17.00 2.17 -46.34
C PHE A 61 17.39 3.63 -46.07
N LEU A 62 17.78 4.40 -47.09
CA LEU A 62 18.14 5.82 -46.94
C LEU A 62 16.92 6.76 -47.00
N THR A 63 15.87 6.39 -47.72
CA THR A 63 14.71 7.27 -47.96
C THR A 63 13.50 6.96 -47.08
N GLU A 64 13.32 5.71 -46.62
CA GLU A 64 12.15 5.34 -45.83
C GLU A 64 12.17 5.92 -44.41
N LYS A 65 11.00 6.36 -43.91
CA LYS A 65 10.86 6.85 -42.53
C LYS A 65 10.99 5.72 -41.50
N GLY A 66 10.52 4.51 -41.82
CA GLY A 66 10.57 3.35 -40.91
C GLY A 66 11.98 2.97 -40.48
N SER A 67 12.98 3.16 -41.34
CA SER A 67 14.38 2.82 -41.06
C SER A 67 15.17 3.91 -40.34
N GLU A 68 14.54 4.99 -39.85
CA GLU A 68 15.28 6.09 -39.22
C GLU A 68 16.04 5.67 -37.95
N LYS A 69 15.41 4.85 -37.10
CA LYS A 69 16.06 4.30 -35.90
C LYS A 69 17.27 3.43 -36.27
N ASP A 70 17.09 2.54 -37.25
CA ASP A 70 18.15 1.64 -37.72
C ASP A 70 19.32 2.39 -38.37
N ARG A 71 19.04 3.47 -39.12
CA ARG A 71 20.08 4.36 -39.68
C ARG A 71 20.90 5.03 -38.58
N LYS A 72 20.24 5.53 -37.52
CA LYS A 72 20.94 6.16 -36.39
C LYS A 72 21.79 5.13 -35.63
N ALA A 73 21.26 3.93 -35.41
CA ALA A 73 21.98 2.83 -34.77
C ALA A 73 23.21 2.38 -35.59
N LEU A 74 23.04 2.13 -36.89
CA LEU A 74 24.14 1.76 -37.79
C LEU A 74 25.21 2.85 -37.85
N LYS A 75 24.81 4.12 -37.94
CA LYS A 75 25.76 5.25 -37.91
C LYS A 75 26.56 5.28 -36.62
N LYS A 76 25.93 4.98 -35.48
CA LYS A 76 26.60 4.92 -34.17
C LYS A 76 27.61 3.76 -34.12
N ARG A 77 27.18 2.55 -34.50
CA ARG A 77 28.05 1.36 -34.57
C ARG A 77 29.27 1.59 -35.47
N LEU A 78 29.06 2.16 -36.67
CA LEU A 78 30.16 2.46 -37.59
C LEU A 78 31.14 3.49 -37.01
N LYS A 79 30.65 4.48 -36.25
CA LYS A 79 31.54 5.44 -35.55
C LYS A 79 32.37 4.75 -34.48
N GLU A 80 31.74 3.94 -33.63
CA GLU A 80 32.41 3.18 -32.56
C GLU A 80 33.50 2.26 -33.15
N TRP A 81 33.19 1.54 -34.23
CA TRP A 81 34.18 0.74 -34.98
C TRP A 81 35.31 1.58 -35.56
N THR A 82 35.01 2.75 -36.13
CA THR A 82 36.07 3.64 -36.66
C THR A 82 36.99 4.12 -35.54
N GLU A 83 36.41 4.55 -34.41
CA GLU A 83 37.17 5.07 -33.26
C GLU A 83 38.09 4.00 -32.66
N LEU A 84 37.61 2.75 -32.58
CA LEU A 84 38.36 1.61 -32.07
C LEU A 84 39.48 1.16 -33.04
N LEU A 85 39.22 1.17 -34.35
CA LEU A 85 40.22 0.88 -35.39
C LEU A 85 41.28 1.98 -35.53
N ASP A 86 40.92 3.24 -35.29
CA ASP A 86 41.86 4.37 -35.33
C ASP A 86 42.75 4.45 -34.07
N ALA A 87 42.26 3.97 -32.92
CA ALA A 87 42.95 4.05 -31.64
C ALA A 87 43.99 2.94 -31.42
N HIS A 88 43.78 1.76 -32.00
CA HIS A 88 44.60 0.57 -31.72
C HIS A 88 45.05 -0.13 -33.00
N GLN A 89 46.22 -0.76 -32.97
CA GLN A 89 46.79 -1.49 -34.13
C GLN A 89 46.72 -3.01 -34.00
N ASN A 90 46.45 -3.53 -32.79
CA ASN A 90 46.33 -4.96 -32.54
C ASN A 90 44.95 -5.31 -31.97
N VAL A 91 44.53 -6.55 -32.20
CA VAL A 91 43.20 -7.03 -31.82
C VAL A 91 43.04 -7.17 -30.30
N ALA A 92 44.12 -7.45 -29.57
CA ALA A 92 44.08 -7.63 -28.12
C ALA A 92 43.71 -6.33 -27.40
N ASP A 93 44.34 -5.21 -27.77
CA ASP A 93 44.07 -3.89 -27.21
C ASP A 93 42.67 -3.40 -27.56
N MET A 94 42.20 -3.71 -28.79
CA MET A 94 40.84 -3.43 -29.23
C MET A 94 39.79 -4.15 -28.37
N ILE A 95 40.02 -5.43 -28.06
CA ILE A 95 39.14 -6.20 -27.16
C ILE A 95 39.18 -5.60 -25.75
N GLY A 96 40.37 -5.30 -25.22
CA GLY A 96 40.54 -4.70 -23.91
C GLY A 96 39.84 -3.34 -23.77
N GLU A 97 39.94 -2.45 -24.76
CA GLU A 97 39.26 -1.16 -24.74
C GLU A 97 37.73 -1.32 -24.83
N ALA A 98 37.24 -2.28 -25.63
CA ALA A 98 35.81 -2.57 -25.75
C ALA A 98 35.24 -3.14 -24.44
N GLU A 99 35.97 -4.05 -23.79
CA GLU A 99 35.63 -4.59 -22.47
C GLU A 99 35.60 -3.47 -21.42
N GLN A 100 36.64 -2.62 -21.38
CA GLN A 100 36.71 -1.49 -20.46
C GLN A 100 35.57 -0.49 -20.68
N LYS A 101 35.24 -0.15 -21.93
CA LYS A 101 34.10 0.73 -22.26
C LYS A 101 32.78 0.11 -21.83
N THR A 102 32.63 -1.20 -22.01
CA THR A 102 31.43 -1.94 -21.59
C THR A 102 31.29 -1.92 -20.07
N GLU A 103 32.37 -2.17 -19.35
CA GLU A 103 32.41 -2.11 -17.88
C GLU A 103 32.08 -0.70 -17.37
N THR A 104 32.72 0.33 -17.92
CA THR A 104 32.46 1.74 -17.57
C THR A 104 31.01 2.14 -17.84
N ALA A 105 30.44 1.69 -18.97
CA ALA A 105 29.05 1.94 -19.32
C ALA A 105 28.08 1.22 -18.36
N ALA A 106 28.37 -0.04 -18.01
CA ALA A 106 27.59 -0.81 -17.06
C ALA A 106 27.60 -0.20 -15.66
N GLU A 107 28.77 0.23 -15.18
CA GLU A 107 28.90 0.97 -13.91
C GLU A 107 28.12 2.28 -13.91
N THR A 108 28.21 3.04 -15.00
CA THR A 108 27.48 4.30 -15.16
C THR A 108 25.97 4.07 -15.17
N LEU A 109 25.51 3.04 -15.88
CA LEU A 109 24.10 2.65 -15.90
C LEU A 109 23.61 2.25 -14.50
N ARG A 110 24.33 1.35 -13.81
CA ARG A 110 23.99 0.93 -12.43
C ARG A 110 23.90 2.12 -11.49
N ARG A 111 24.87 3.04 -11.55
CA ARG A 111 24.87 4.25 -10.71
C ARG A 111 23.67 5.15 -10.98
N ASN A 112 23.31 5.34 -12.26
CA ASN A 112 22.17 6.15 -12.64
C ASN A 112 20.84 5.49 -12.26
N LEU A 113 20.73 4.17 -12.41
CA LEU A 113 19.55 3.41 -11.99
C LEU A 113 19.38 3.44 -10.47
N LYS A 114 20.46 3.22 -9.71
CA LYS A 114 20.43 3.34 -8.25
C LYS A 114 19.93 4.71 -7.81
N LYS A 115 20.49 5.78 -8.39
CA LYS A 115 20.05 7.15 -8.12
C LYS A 115 18.57 7.36 -8.44
N ALA A 116 18.08 6.85 -9.57
CA ALA A 116 16.68 6.99 -9.95
C ALA A 116 15.74 6.23 -8.99
N VAL A 117 16.13 5.04 -8.54
CA VAL A 117 15.36 4.27 -7.56
C VAL A 117 15.35 4.98 -6.21
N ASP A 118 16.51 5.46 -5.74
CA ASP A 118 16.62 6.21 -4.48
C ASP A 118 15.76 7.48 -4.50
N GLU A 119 15.80 8.26 -5.59
CA GLU A 119 15.00 9.49 -5.74
C GLU A 119 13.50 9.23 -5.87
N THR A 120 13.08 8.04 -6.30
CA THR A 120 11.66 7.69 -6.49
C THR A 120 11.09 6.81 -5.40
N LYS A 121 11.89 6.44 -4.39
CA LYS A 121 11.53 5.50 -3.32
C LYS A 121 10.24 5.88 -2.57
N ASP A 122 10.12 7.14 -2.17
CA ASP A 122 8.95 7.61 -1.41
C ASP A 122 7.68 7.62 -2.27
N LEU A 123 7.82 8.03 -3.53
CA LEU A 123 6.73 8.00 -4.51
C LEU A 123 6.30 6.55 -4.81
N GLU A 124 7.27 5.65 -4.99
CA GLU A 124 7.03 4.23 -5.19
C GLU A 124 6.27 3.66 -3.98
N THR A 125 6.70 3.98 -2.77
CA THR A 125 6.07 3.54 -1.52
C THR A 125 4.62 4.00 -1.43
N ALA A 126 4.36 5.30 -1.64
CA ALA A 126 3.01 5.86 -1.58
C ALA A 126 2.07 5.26 -2.63
N TYR A 127 2.51 5.16 -3.89
CA TYR A 127 1.67 4.61 -4.96
C TYR A 127 1.46 3.10 -4.81
N ARG A 128 2.44 2.36 -4.26
CA ARG A 128 2.25 0.94 -3.90
C ARG A 128 1.24 0.79 -2.77
N SER A 129 1.25 1.64 -1.75
CA SER A 129 0.22 1.63 -0.69
C SER A 129 -1.18 1.85 -1.27
N VAL A 130 -1.35 2.83 -2.16
CA VAL A 130 -2.63 3.06 -2.85
C VAL A 130 -3.02 1.86 -3.71
N ALA A 131 -2.07 1.28 -4.46
CA ALA A 131 -2.33 0.09 -5.26
C ALA A 131 -2.79 -1.08 -4.38
N LEU A 132 -2.11 -1.34 -3.25
CA LEU A 132 -2.47 -2.38 -2.31
C LEU A 132 -3.86 -2.20 -1.71
N PHE A 133 -4.30 -0.96 -1.45
CA PHE A 133 -5.68 -0.69 -1.06
C PHE A 133 -6.67 -1.23 -2.10
N TYR A 134 -6.49 -0.90 -3.38
CA TYR A 134 -7.40 -1.35 -4.44
C TYR A 134 -7.34 -2.87 -4.65
N LYS A 135 -6.14 -3.46 -4.62
CA LYS A 135 -5.94 -4.91 -4.75
C LYS A 135 -6.58 -5.72 -3.62
N ASN A 136 -6.64 -5.16 -2.43
CA ASN A 136 -7.27 -5.79 -1.27
C ASN A 136 -8.76 -5.46 -1.14
N ALA A 137 -9.20 -4.30 -1.65
CA ALA A 137 -10.60 -3.98 -1.82
C ALA A 137 -11.27 -4.94 -2.81
N ASP A 138 -10.55 -5.38 -3.85
CA ASP A 138 -10.97 -6.44 -4.79
C ASP A 138 -12.44 -6.31 -5.21
N THR A 139 -12.78 -5.08 -5.64
CA THR A 139 -14.07 -4.69 -6.19
C THR A 139 -13.83 -3.94 -7.49
N GLU A 140 -14.75 -4.08 -8.45
CA GLU A 140 -14.67 -3.39 -9.75
C GLU A 140 -14.68 -1.86 -9.58
N LYS A 141 -15.42 -1.36 -8.57
CA LYS A 141 -15.50 0.07 -8.27
C LYS A 141 -15.63 0.31 -6.77
N VAL A 142 -14.66 1.05 -6.22
CA VAL A 142 -14.75 1.64 -4.88
C VAL A 142 -15.64 2.88 -4.95
N LYS A 143 -16.63 2.96 -4.05
CA LYS A 143 -17.57 4.09 -3.96
C LYS A 143 -17.13 5.04 -2.85
N ASN A 144 -17.42 6.33 -3.01
CA ASN A 144 -17.14 7.37 -2.02
C ASN A 144 -15.68 7.38 -1.53
N ILE A 145 -14.76 7.59 -2.47
CA ILE A 145 -13.32 7.65 -2.22
C ILE A 145 -12.79 9.05 -2.51
N SER A 146 -11.99 9.56 -1.59
CA SER A 146 -11.23 10.80 -1.74
C SER A 146 -9.77 10.49 -1.44
N ILE A 147 -8.88 10.91 -2.32
CA ILE A 147 -7.43 10.72 -2.16
C ILE A 147 -6.82 12.11 -1.99
N VAL A 148 -6.14 12.31 -0.87
CA VAL A 148 -5.43 13.55 -0.55
C VAL A 148 -3.94 13.24 -0.60
N ASN A 149 -3.19 14.02 -1.39
CA ASN A 149 -1.75 13.95 -1.40
C ASN A 149 -1.20 14.90 -0.33
N ALA A 150 -0.56 14.35 0.69
CA ALA A 150 0.01 15.09 1.80
C ALA A 150 1.34 14.45 2.19
N ASP A 151 2.32 15.30 2.51
CA ASP A 151 3.60 14.85 3.03
C ASP A 151 3.44 14.36 4.49
N PRO A 152 4.08 13.25 4.92
CA PRO A 152 4.04 12.81 6.30
C PRO A 152 4.32 13.91 7.32
N GLU A 153 5.27 14.82 7.04
CA GLU A 153 5.59 15.92 7.94
C GLU A 153 4.39 16.86 8.16
N GLN A 154 3.61 17.11 7.11
CA GLN A 154 2.42 17.98 7.16
C GLN A 154 1.26 17.34 7.93
N ILE A 155 1.16 16.01 7.92
CA ILE A 155 0.14 15.26 8.67
C ILE A 155 0.48 15.17 10.16
N GLN A 156 1.78 15.21 10.48
CA GLN A 156 2.30 15.21 11.85
C GLN A 156 2.38 16.59 12.49
N ASP A 157 2.32 17.65 11.69
CA ASP A 157 2.40 19.03 12.15
C ASP A 157 1.15 19.42 12.97
N LEU A 158 1.37 19.83 14.22
CA LEU A 158 0.32 20.32 15.10
C LEU A 158 0.10 21.83 14.97
N ASP A 159 1.11 22.56 14.48
CA ASP A 159 1.11 24.01 14.34
C ASP A 159 0.54 24.44 12.99
N ASN A 160 0.88 23.72 11.91
CA ASN A 160 0.27 23.94 10.58
C ASN A 160 -0.91 23.00 10.36
N THR A 161 -2.12 23.52 10.58
CA THR A 161 -3.34 22.72 10.53
C THR A 161 -3.98 22.59 9.15
N LEU A 162 -3.38 23.10 8.07
CA LEU A 162 -4.00 23.16 6.75
C LEU A 162 -4.62 21.82 6.30
N PHE A 163 -3.84 20.74 6.30
CA PHE A 163 -4.34 19.42 5.89
C PHE A 163 -5.35 18.83 6.87
N PHE A 164 -5.09 19.02 8.16
CA PHE A 164 -6.01 18.56 9.19
C PHE A 164 -7.37 19.25 9.06
N ASP A 165 -7.39 20.56 8.88
CA ASP A 165 -8.61 21.35 8.78
C ASP A 165 -9.40 20.99 7.53
N GLU A 166 -8.75 20.79 6.38
CA GLU A 166 -9.48 20.39 5.17
C GLU A 166 -10.04 18.98 5.23
N ILE A 167 -9.31 18.02 5.79
CA ILE A 167 -9.85 16.68 6.02
C ILE A 167 -10.97 16.75 7.07
N ALA A 168 -10.80 17.54 8.13
CA ALA A 168 -11.81 17.70 9.16
C ALA A 168 -13.09 18.36 8.63
N ASN A 169 -12.95 19.37 7.78
CA ASN A 169 -14.06 20.04 7.11
C ASN A 169 -14.80 19.07 6.19
N GLU A 170 -14.08 18.29 5.36
CA GLU A 170 -14.68 17.28 4.48
C GLU A 170 -15.47 16.22 5.29
N LEU A 171 -14.88 15.68 6.37
CA LEU A 171 -15.55 14.70 7.21
C LEU A 171 -16.79 15.29 7.91
N ARG A 172 -16.65 16.47 8.53
CA ARG A 172 -17.74 17.15 9.23
C ARG A 172 -18.86 17.53 8.28
N GLN A 173 -18.56 18.10 7.12
CA GLN A 173 -19.57 18.48 6.13
C GLN A 173 -20.38 17.28 5.62
N ASN A 174 -19.77 16.09 5.52
CA ASN A 174 -20.49 14.89 5.11
C ASN A 174 -21.21 14.18 6.27
N TYR A 175 -20.77 14.37 7.51
CA TYR A 175 -21.45 13.86 8.70
C TYR A 175 -22.57 14.77 9.22
N ASP A 176 -22.52 16.07 8.97
CA ASP A 176 -23.55 17.04 9.36
C ASP A 176 -24.73 17.11 8.38
N LYS A 177 -24.70 16.32 7.30
CA LYS A 177 -25.83 16.19 6.36
C LYS A 177 -26.97 15.40 6.98
N LEU A 178 -28.20 15.86 6.73
CA LEU A 178 -29.41 15.13 7.11
C LEU A 178 -29.44 13.72 6.50
N ASP A 179 -29.01 13.60 5.25
CA ASP A 179 -28.83 12.32 4.56
C ASP A 179 -27.37 11.86 4.63
N LEU A 180 -27.07 10.98 5.59
CA LEU A 180 -25.71 10.47 5.85
C LEU A 180 -25.15 9.53 4.76
N ARG A 181 -25.66 9.63 3.53
CA ARG A 181 -25.34 8.73 2.40
C ARG A 181 -23.92 8.88 1.89
N GLN A 182 -23.36 10.09 1.95
CA GLN A 182 -21.98 10.39 1.53
C GLN A 182 -21.00 10.40 2.71
N ASN A 183 -21.43 9.99 3.91
CA ASN A 183 -20.52 9.94 5.05
C ASN A 183 -19.46 8.84 4.84
N TYR A 184 -18.23 9.13 5.27
CA TYR A 184 -17.13 8.19 5.22
C TYR A 184 -17.24 7.14 6.32
N SER A 185 -16.60 6.00 6.10
CA SER A 185 -16.51 4.90 7.07
C SER A 185 -15.09 4.59 7.50
N LEU A 186 -14.10 4.92 6.67
CA LEU A 186 -12.68 4.71 6.91
C LEU A 186 -11.92 6.01 6.67
N MET A 187 -10.90 6.27 7.48
CA MET A 187 -9.88 7.30 7.28
C MET A 187 -8.53 6.60 7.34
N VAL A 188 -7.78 6.59 6.23
CA VAL A 188 -6.54 5.84 6.12
C VAL A 188 -5.39 6.84 6.07
N LEU A 189 -4.49 6.76 7.05
CA LEU A 189 -3.30 7.60 7.18
C LEU A 189 -2.08 6.69 7.22
N PRO A 190 -1.56 6.27 6.04
CA PRO A 190 -0.49 5.29 5.96
C PRO A 190 0.83 5.80 6.53
N GLY A 191 1.52 4.94 7.27
CA GLY A 191 2.78 5.26 7.93
C GLY A 191 2.61 5.69 9.39
N TYR A 192 3.73 5.96 10.04
CA TYR A 192 3.77 6.37 11.44
C TYR A 192 3.45 7.85 11.60
N LEU A 193 2.52 8.18 12.50
CA LEU A 193 2.07 9.54 12.78
C LEU A 193 2.86 10.27 13.86
N GLY A 194 3.94 9.68 14.37
CA GLY A 194 4.73 10.32 15.42
C GLY A 194 4.03 10.27 16.77
N SER A 195 4.07 11.38 17.50
CA SER A 195 3.69 11.44 18.92
C SER A 195 2.23 11.11 19.20
N LYS A 196 1.95 10.66 20.44
CA LYS A 196 0.59 10.41 20.96
C LYS A 196 -0.36 11.58 20.74
N LYS A 197 0.13 12.83 20.85
CA LYS A 197 -0.68 14.05 20.62
C LYS A 197 -1.23 14.14 19.19
N VAL A 198 -0.43 13.78 18.19
CA VAL A 198 -0.84 13.76 16.78
C VAL A 198 -1.90 12.69 16.58
N VAL A 199 -1.63 11.47 17.06
CA VAL A 199 -2.59 10.36 16.99
C VAL A 199 -3.90 10.72 17.68
N ASP A 200 -3.87 11.35 18.86
CA ASP A 200 -5.07 11.76 19.60
C ASP A 200 -5.88 12.82 18.85
N LYS A 201 -5.22 13.77 18.17
CA LYS A 201 -5.89 14.80 17.37
C LYS A 201 -6.68 14.16 16.22
N TRP A 202 -6.06 13.25 15.46
CA TRP A 202 -6.71 12.51 14.38
C TRP A 202 -7.78 11.54 14.90
N ALA A 203 -7.53 10.89 16.03
CA ALA A 203 -8.47 9.95 16.65
C ALA A 203 -9.75 10.64 17.13
N ARG A 204 -9.65 11.85 17.71
CA ARG A 204 -10.82 12.66 18.06
C ARG A 204 -11.66 13.00 16.84
N LEU A 205 -11.02 13.43 15.76
CA LEU A 205 -11.70 13.70 14.50
C LEU A 205 -12.42 12.45 13.97
N ALA A 206 -11.75 11.30 13.97
CA ALA A 206 -12.33 10.03 13.54
C ALA A 206 -13.56 9.65 14.40
N HIS A 207 -13.44 9.76 15.72
CA HIS A 207 -14.50 9.43 16.67
C HIS A 207 -15.72 10.35 16.58
N GLU A 208 -15.49 11.65 16.42
CA GLU A 208 -16.54 12.67 16.23
C GLU A 208 -17.37 12.39 14.99
N ASN A 209 -16.73 11.97 13.90
CA ASN A 209 -17.38 11.70 12.61
C ASN A 209 -17.78 10.22 12.41
N LYS A 210 -17.58 9.38 13.43
CA LYS A 210 -17.90 7.93 13.42
C LYS A 210 -17.18 7.19 12.29
N VAL A 211 -15.90 7.50 12.09
CA VAL A 211 -15.03 6.94 11.06
C VAL A 211 -13.99 6.05 11.75
N MET A 212 -13.63 4.92 11.14
CA MET A 212 -12.52 4.10 11.63
C MET A 212 -11.21 4.57 11.00
N MET A 213 -10.29 5.02 11.84
CA MET A 213 -8.94 5.43 11.44
C MET A 213 -8.00 4.23 11.38
N LEU A 214 -7.23 4.14 10.30
CA LEU A 214 -6.16 3.16 10.14
C LEU A 214 -4.84 3.88 9.92
N THR A 215 -3.82 3.50 10.67
CA THR A 215 -2.46 4.02 10.58
C THR A 215 -1.47 2.94 11.01
N ASP A 216 -0.17 3.21 10.91
CA ASP A 216 0.89 2.26 11.17
C ASP A 216 1.74 2.71 12.36
N TYR A 217 2.30 1.75 13.09
CA TYR A 217 3.38 2.01 14.01
C TYR A 217 4.71 2.17 13.26
N ARG A 218 5.80 2.48 13.97
CA ARG A 218 7.13 2.64 13.40
C ARG A 218 7.57 1.41 12.59
N HIS A 219 8.30 1.65 11.50
CA HIS A 219 9.00 0.60 10.79
C HIS A 219 10.29 0.26 11.56
N LEU A 220 10.33 -0.92 12.18
CA LEU A 220 11.41 -1.40 13.05
C LEU A 220 11.89 -2.77 12.58
N ASP A 221 13.07 -3.17 13.03
CA ASP A 221 13.77 -4.35 12.50
C ASP A 221 13.38 -5.65 13.19
N THR A 222 13.00 -5.61 14.47
CA THR A 222 12.67 -6.79 15.26
C THR A 222 11.35 -6.64 16.03
N PRO A 223 10.68 -7.76 16.37
CA PRO A 223 9.48 -7.71 17.20
C PRO A 223 9.75 -7.22 18.62
N ASP A 224 10.94 -7.47 19.16
CA ASP A 224 11.32 -7.01 20.50
C ASP A 224 11.44 -5.48 20.55
N ASP A 225 12.05 -4.86 19.53
CA ASP A 225 12.13 -3.39 19.42
C ASP A 225 10.73 -2.76 19.33
N VAL A 226 9.81 -3.42 18.61
CA VAL A 226 8.41 -2.98 18.53
C VAL A 226 7.78 -3.02 19.92
N LEU A 227 7.96 -4.11 20.66
CA LEU A 227 7.38 -4.27 22.00
C LEU A 227 7.94 -3.25 23.00
N GLU A 228 9.26 -3.06 23.03
CA GLU A 228 9.94 -2.13 23.93
C GLU A 228 9.48 -0.69 23.68
N LEU A 229 9.63 -0.21 22.45
CA LEU A 229 9.26 1.17 22.11
C LEU A 229 7.75 1.43 22.22
N TRP A 230 6.91 0.43 21.90
CA TRP A 230 5.46 0.58 22.01
C TRP A 230 5.00 0.74 23.46
N GLN A 231 5.63 0.01 24.38
CA GLN A 231 5.33 0.12 25.81
C GLN A 231 5.77 1.47 26.36
N ASP A 232 6.92 1.98 25.92
CA ASP A 232 7.43 3.29 26.32
C ASP A 232 6.56 4.45 25.82
N GLU A 233 6.04 4.35 24.59
CA GLU A 233 5.19 5.40 24.00
C GLU A 233 3.76 5.44 24.59
N ASP A 234 3.29 4.36 25.21
CA ASP A 234 1.98 4.22 25.86
C ASP A 234 0.84 4.81 25.03
N MET A 235 0.78 4.46 23.74
CA MET A 235 -0.21 4.98 22.79
C MET A 235 -1.67 4.62 23.12
N PRO A 236 -1.99 3.40 23.62
CA PRO A 236 -3.34 3.03 24.03
C PRO A 236 -3.87 3.84 25.22
N SER A 237 -5.19 3.98 25.35
CA SER A 237 -5.80 4.55 26.56
C SER A 237 -7.29 4.20 26.68
N ALA A 238 -7.87 4.49 27.85
CA ALA A 238 -9.29 4.27 28.12
C ALA A 238 -10.19 5.39 27.57
N ASP A 239 -9.64 6.32 26.79
CA ASP A 239 -10.43 7.37 26.15
C ASP A 239 -11.25 6.83 24.98
N ALA A 240 -12.55 7.15 24.94
CA ALA A 240 -13.49 6.62 23.94
C ALA A 240 -13.05 6.84 22.48
N TYR A 241 -12.33 7.94 22.19
CA TYR A 241 -11.88 8.23 20.82
C TYR A 241 -10.81 7.24 20.31
N LYS A 242 -10.11 6.51 21.20
CA LYS A 242 -9.19 5.45 20.82
C LYS A 242 -9.88 4.22 20.25
N ALA A 243 -11.18 4.06 20.48
CA ALA A 243 -11.96 2.96 19.91
C ALA A 243 -12.09 3.06 18.38
N ASN A 244 -11.89 4.25 17.82
CA ASN A 244 -11.95 4.51 16.39
C ASN A 244 -10.57 4.46 15.72
N VAL A 245 -9.55 3.89 16.37
CA VAL A 245 -8.18 3.82 15.82
C VAL A 245 -7.69 2.38 15.81
N MET A 246 -7.24 1.94 14.63
CA MET A 246 -6.46 0.73 14.44
C MET A 246 -5.03 1.12 14.09
N MET A 247 -4.06 0.47 14.73
CA MET A 247 -2.65 0.67 14.43
C MET A 247 -1.98 -0.64 14.04
N THR A 248 -1.50 -0.71 12.81
CA THR A 248 -0.80 -1.87 12.27
C THR A 248 0.68 -1.84 12.57
N CYS A 249 1.32 -3.00 12.65
CA CYS A 249 2.78 -3.11 12.78
C CYS A 249 3.31 -4.26 11.94
N ASN A 250 4.65 -4.30 11.79
CA ASN A 250 5.38 -5.18 10.86
C ASN A 250 5.05 -4.85 9.40
N TYR A 251 5.96 -4.14 8.72
CA TYR A 251 5.69 -3.60 7.39
C TYR A 251 5.69 -4.69 6.33
N LEU A 252 4.97 -4.42 5.24
CA LEU A 252 4.82 -5.36 4.14
C LEU A 252 5.97 -5.22 3.15
N VAL A 253 6.42 -6.31 2.56
CA VAL A 253 7.34 -6.26 1.42
C VAL A 253 6.55 -5.83 0.19
N GLY A 254 6.81 -4.61 -0.30
CA GLY A 254 6.16 -4.04 -1.47
C GLY A 254 6.90 -4.30 -2.79
N ARG A 255 8.22 -4.52 -2.72
CA ARG A 255 9.09 -4.89 -3.84
C ARG A 255 10.35 -5.59 -3.32
N GLU A 256 10.81 -6.64 -4.00
CA GLU A 256 12.10 -7.26 -3.73
C GLU A 256 13.28 -6.30 -3.93
N ALA A 257 14.38 -6.55 -3.22
CA ALA A 257 15.59 -5.75 -3.34
C ALA A 257 16.22 -5.89 -4.73
N PHE A 258 16.63 -4.78 -5.34
CA PHE A 258 17.42 -4.80 -6.57
C PHE A 258 18.88 -5.16 -6.27
N SER A 259 19.17 -6.47 -6.23
CA SER A 259 20.53 -7.00 -6.02
C SER A 259 21.56 -6.44 -7.01
N GLU A 260 21.15 -6.23 -8.28
CA GLU A 260 22.00 -5.66 -9.33
C GLU A 260 22.38 -4.18 -9.10
N LEU A 261 21.63 -3.47 -8.25
CA LEU A 261 21.85 -2.07 -7.88
C LEU A 261 22.48 -1.93 -6.48
N GLY A 262 22.72 -3.05 -5.78
CA GLY A 262 23.21 -3.07 -4.41
C GLY A 262 22.22 -2.48 -3.41
N GLU A 263 20.93 -2.80 -3.57
CA GLU A 263 19.97 -2.70 -2.47
C GLU A 263 20.11 -3.95 -1.59
N ASP A 264 20.38 -3.76 -0.30
CA ASP A 264 20.46 -4.86 0.67
C ASP A 264 19.09 -5.27 1.20
N GLU A 265 18.12 -4.35 1.14
CA GLU A 265 16.79 -4.53 1.72
C GLU A 265 15.68 -4.34 0.69
N PRO A 266 14.58 -5.11 0.81
CA PRO A 266 13.36 -4.87 0.04
C PRO A 266 12.77 -3.48 0.31
N LEU A 267 11.92 -3.01 -0.61
CA LEU A 267 11.09 -1.86 -0.35
C LEU A 267 9.93 -2.26 0.57
N TYR A 268 9.83 -1.63 1.73
CA TYR A 268 8.74 -1.85 2.67
C TYR A 268 7.63 -0.81 2.50
N VAL A 269 6.39 -1.25 2.64
CA VAL A 269 5.20 -0.40 2.52
C VAL A 269 4.32 -0.51 3.77
N PRO A 270 3.68 0.59 4.20
CA PRO A 270 2.81 0.59 5.36
C PRO A 270 1.59 -0.36 5.19
N PRO A 271 1.35 -1.27 6.14
CA PRO A 271 0.25 -2.24 6.07
C PRO A 271 -1.17 -1.64 6.08
N SER A 272 -1.37 -0.49 6.69
CA SER A 272 -2.71 0.10 6.93
C SER A 272 -3.55 0.24 5.67
N SER A 273 -2.92 0.55 4.52
CA SER A 273 -3.62 0.67 3.23
C SER A 273 -4.15 -0.65 2.71
N ALA A 274 -3.34 -1.71 2.76
CA ALA A 274 -3.74 -3.05 2.36
C ALA A 274 -4.87 -3.57 3.27
N LEU A 275 -4.72 -3.37 4.59
CA LEU A 275 -5.72 -3.75 5.56
C LEU A 275 -7.03 -2.98 5.37
N ALA A 276 -6.98 -1.67 5.13
CA ALA A 276 -8.15 -0.85 4.86
C ALA A 276 -8.92 -1.32 3.63
N GLY A 277 -8.23 -1.70 2.55
CA GLY A 277 -8.84 -2.30 1.37
C GLY A 277 -9.58 -3.59 1.72
N LYS A 278 -8.95 -4.48 2.49
CA LYS A 278 -9.56 -5.74 2.91
C LYS A 278 -10.78 -5.52 3.81
N ILE A 279 -10.72 -4.53 4.70
CA ILE A 279 -11.80 -4.11 5.60
C ILE A 279 -12.97 -3.49 4.83
N TYR A 280 -12.70 -2.79 3.73
CA TYR A 280 -13.72 -2.24 2.85
C TYR A 280 -14.55 -3.35 2.18
N LYS A 281 -13.90 -4.44 1.73
CA LYS A 281 -14.58 -5.58 1.10
C LYS A 281 -15.36 -6.45 2.08
N THR A 282 -14.78 -6.66 3.26
CA THR A 282 -15.31 -7.59 4.27
C THR A 282 -16.59 -7.07 4.91
N MET A 283 -17.51 -7.98 5.25
CA MET A 283 -18.74 -7.60 5.96
C MET A 283 -18.41 -6.94 7.31
N LEU A 284 -19.23 -5.96 7.70
CA LEU A 284 -18.96 -5.03 8.80
C LEU A 284 -18.64 -5.71 10.15
N GLN A 285 -19.40 -6.74 10.50
CA GLN A 285 -19.29 -7.48 11.75
C GLN A 285 -18.10 -8.44 11.78
N GLN A 286 -17.59 -8.83 10.61
CA GLN A 286 -16.50 -9.79 10.49
C GLN A 286 -15.16 -9.08 10.61
N PRO A 287 -14.36 -9.35 11.65
CA PRO A 287 -13.00 -8.85 11.67
C PRO A 287 -12.16 -9.51 10.58
N VAL A 288 -11.40 -8.67 9.88
CA VAL A 288 -10.27 -9.00 9.02
C VAL A 288 -9.10 -9.38 9.91
N ALA A 289 -9.05 -10.64 10.32
CA ALA A 289 -7.98 -11.21 11.11
C ALA A 289 -7.81 -12.71 10.81
N GLY A 290 -6.61 -13.23 11.03
CA GLY A 290 -6.27 -14.64 10.86
C GLY A 290 -6.31 -15.13 9.42
N SER A 291 -6.09 -16.43 9.23
CA SER A 291 -5.89 -17.02 7.90
C SER A 291 -7.11 -16.90 6.97
N LYS A 292 -8.33 -17.02 7.51
CA LYS A 292 -9.56 -17.03 6.71
C LYS A 292 -9.95 -15.66 6.16
N HIS A 293 -9.89 -14.63 7.00
CA HIS A 293 -10.39 -13.29 6.65
C HIS A 293 -9.29 -12.23 6.59
N GLY A 294 -8.17 -12.43 7.28
CA GLY A 294 -7.06 -11.49 7.38
C GLY A 294 -6.02 -11.55 6.26
N THR A 295 -6.06 -12.57 5.38
CA THR A 295 -5.08 -12.72 4.28
C THR A 295 -5.13 -11.53 3.32
N LEU A 296 -3.96 -10.92 3.07
CA LEU A 296 -3.76 -9.82 2.13
C LEU A 296 -3.37 -10.35 0.75
N ASN A 297 -3.80 -9.64 -0.29
CA ASN A 297 -3.52 -9.95 -1.70
C ASN A 297 -2.28 -9.19 -2.18
N GLU A 298 -1.48 -9.83 -3.05
CA GLU A 298 -0.28 -9.24 -3.69
C GLU A 298 0.75 -8.71 -2.67
N VAL A 299 0.94 -9.46 -1.59
CA VAL A 299 1.95 -9.19 -0.57
C VAL A 299 2.72 -10.49 -0.31
N ASP A 300 4.02 -10.47 -0.62
CA ASP A 300 4.85 -11.68 -0.62
C ASP A 300 5.61 -11.89 0.70
N GLY A 301 5.65 -10.89 1.57
CA GLY A 301 6.35 -11.00 2.85
C GLY A 301 6.11 -9.83 3.79
N VAL A 302 6.73 -9.94 4.96
CA VAL A 302 6.75 -8.92 6.02
C VAL A 302 8.20 -8.67 6.45
N ARG A 303 8.45 -7.59 7.20
CA ARG A 303 9.81 -7.21 7.66
C ARG A 303 10.47 -8.30 8.49
N PHE A 304 9.76 -8.85 9.47
CA PHE A 304 10.28 -9.91 10.34
C PHE A 304 9.22 -10.97 10.63
N GLU A 305 9.67 -12.21 10.85
CA GLU A 305 8.83 -13.30 11.34
C GLU A 305 8.58 -13.16 12.85
N MET A 306 7.43 -13.61 13.32
CA MET A 306 7.06 -13.53 14.74
C MET A 306 6.63 -14.88 15.28
N LYS A 307 7.01 -15.17 16.52
CA LYS A 307 6.47 -16.31 17.25
C LYS A 307 5.04 -16.05 17.65
N LYS A 308 4.28 -17.12 17.83
CA LYS A 308 2.90 -17.07 18.36
C LYS A 308 2.78 -16.25 19.66
N SER A 309 3.75 -16.36 20.57
CA SER A 309 3.78 -15.59 21.82
C SER A 309 3.95 -14.09 21.60
N GLU A 310 4.76 -13.69 20.63
CA GLU A 310 5.02 -12.28 20.28
C GLU A 310 3.77 -11.66 19.64
N ILE A 311 3.12 -12.39 18.73
CA ILE A 311 1.84 -11.98 18.13
C ILE A 311 0.78 -11.75 19.20
N ALA A 312 0.63 -12.69 20.14
CA ALA A 312 -0.33 -12.57 21.24
C ALA A 312 -0.01 -11.39 22.18
N ASN A 313 1.27 -11.07 22.39
CA ASN A 313 1.67 -9.92 23.19
C ASN A 313 1.34 -8.60 22.48
N LEU A 314 1.64 -8.49 21.18
CA LEU A 314 1.31 -7.30 20.38
C LEU A 314 -0.22 -7.09 20.30
N GLU A 315 -1.00 -8.15 20.13
CA GLU A 315 -2.48 -8.08 20.16
C GLU A 315 -3.00 -7.59 21.50
N LYS A 316 -2.47 -8.09 22.63
CA LYS A 316 -2.85 -7.62 23.96
C LYS A 316 -2.57 -6.13 24.16
N LEU A 317 -1.50 -5.62 23.54
CA LEU A 317 -1.11 -4.21 23.60
C LEU A 317 -1.87 -3.31 22.60
N GLY A 318 -2.82 -3.86 21.85
CA GLY A 318 -3.70 -3.08 20.96
C GLY A 318 -3.18 -2.91 19.53
N LEU A 319 -2.04 -3.52 19.18
CA LEU A 319 -1.50 -3.49 17.82
C LEU A 319 -2.16 -4.55 16.93
N VAL A 320 -2.08 -4.30 15.62
CA VAL A 320 -2.49 -5.22 14.57
C VAL A 320 -1.25 -5.70 13.79
N PRO A 321 -0.58 -6.77 14.27
CA PRO A 321 0.61 -7.29 13.60
C PRO A 321 0.28 -7.95 12.27
N MET A 322 1.09 -7.67 11.25
CA MET A 322 1.12 -8.47 10.02
C MET A 322 2.02 -9.68 10.24
N VAL A 323 1.51 -10.86 9.87
CA VAL A 323 2.25 -12.13 10.00
C VAL A 323 2.33 -12.80 8.63
N ASN A 324 3.45 -13.45 8.34
CA ASN A 324 3.59 -14.29 7.15
C ASN A 324 3.56 -15.76 7.59
N GLU A 325 2.46 -16.45 7.31
CA GLU A 325 2.27 -17.85 7.67
C GLU A 325 1.69 -18.60 6.48
N TYR A 326 2.20 -19.81 6.20
CA TYR A 326 1.77 -20.62 5.06
C TYR A 326 1.89 -19.91 3.69
N ASN A 327 2.96 -19.12 3.50
CA ASN A 327 3.18 -18.26 2.32
C ASN A 327 2.02 -17.28 2.07
N LYS A 328 1.39 -16.81 3.14
CA LYS A 328 0.31 -15.82 3.10
C LYS A 328 0.55 -14.78 4.17
N VAL A 329 0.61 -13.53 3.74
CA VAL A 329 0.63 -12.41 4.68
C VAL A 329 -0.79 -12.11 5.14
N MET A 330 -0.99 -11.97 6.45
CA MET A 330 -2.30 -11.72 7.03
C MET A 330 -2.22 -10.79 8.24
N ALA A 331 -3.29 -10.03 8.47
CA ALA A 331 -3.47 -9.28 9.72
C ALA A 331 -3.86 -10.23 10.86
N TYR A 332 -3.28 -10.06 12.04
CA TYR A 332 -3.53 -10.93 13.19
C TYR A 332 -3.96 -10.15 14.44
N SER A 333 -5.05 -9.40 14.34
CA SER A 333 -5.74 -8.78 15.48
C SER A 333 -7.05 -8.13 15.02
N ALA A 334 -7.99 -7.98 15.95
CA ALA A 334 -9.19 -7.17 15.76
C ALA A 334 -9.25 -5.98 16.71
N LYS A 335 -8.11 -5.61 17.31
CA LYS A 335 -8.04 -4.61 18.36
C LYS A 335 -8.09 -3.17 17.85
N THR A 336 -8.50 -2.29 18.76
CA THR A 336 -8.35 -0.84 18.65
C THR A 336 -7.33 -0.38 19.69
N LEU A 337 -6.98 0.91 19.69
CA LEU A 337 -6.15 1.49 20.75
C LEU A 337 -6.90 1.73 22.08
N PHE A 338 -8.17 1.39 22.16
CA PHE A 338 -8.92 1.48 23.41
C PHE A 338 -8.55 0.33 24.34
N ASN A 339 -8.12 0.65 25.57
CA ASN A 339 -7.73 -0.36 26.57
C ASN A 339 -8.59 -0.36 27.84
N GLY A 340 -9.70 0.39 27.87
CA GLY A 340 -10.64 0.40 28.99
C GLY A 340 -11.52 -0.86 29.06
N ASP A 341 -12.35 -0.97 30.11
CA ASP A 341 -13.10 -2.20 30.44
C ASP A 341 -14.15 -2.63 29.39
N ASN A 342 -14.60 -1.70 28.55
CA ASN A 342 -15.59 -2.01 27.52
C ASN A 342 -14.95 -2.81 26.36
N GLN A 343 -15.06 -4.14 26.43
CA GLN A 343 -14.56 -5.07 25.41
C GLN A 343 -15.08 -4.78 23.99
N GLY A 344 -16.29 -4.21 23.86
CA GLY A 344 -16.84 -3.81 22.57
C GLY A 344 -16.04 -2.70 21.91
N LEU A 345 -15.58 -1.72 22.70
CA LEU A 345 -14.74 -0.63 22.21
C LEU A 345 -13.31 -1.07 21.89
N GLN A 346 -12.85 -2.17 22.50
CA GLN A 346 -11.55 -2.78 22.18
C GLN A 346 -11.54 -3.52 20.83
N THR A 347 -12.70 -3.76 20.21
CA THR A 347 -12.81 -4.56 18.97
C THR A 347 -13.33 -3.70 17.82
N TYR A 348 -12.53 -3.48 16.78
CA TYR A 348 -12.86 -2.50 15.75
C TYR A 348 -14.12 -2.88 14.95
N SER A 349 -14.37 -4.17 14.72
CA SER A 349 -15.56 -4.61 13.98
C SER A 349 -16.84 -4.28 14.73
N VAL A 350 -16.82 -4.39 16.07
CA VAL A 350 -17.93 -4.01 16.94
C VAL A 350 -18.17 -2.50 16.89
N VAL A 351 -17.09 -1.70 17.01
CA VAL A 351 -17.18 -0.23 16.90
C VAL A 351 -17.78 0.19 15.55
N ARG A 352 -17.30 -0.41 14.45
CA ARG A 352 -17.83 -0.14 13.11
C ARG A 352 -19.31 -0.51 12.96
N VAL A 353 -19.74 -1.62 13.57
CA VAL A 353 -21.16 -2.01 13.61
C VAL A 353 -22.00 -0.95 14.33
N PHE A 354 -21.57 -0.49 15.50
CA PHE A 354 -22.29 0.55 16.23
C PHE A 354 -22.34 1.87 15.47
N ASP A 355 -21.21 2.32 14.92
CA ASP A 355 -21.13 3.56 14.14
C ASP A 355 -22.05 3.51 12.92
N TRP A 356 -22.12 2.38 12.22
CA TRP A 356 -23.02 2.22 11.08
C TRP A 356 -24.49 2.21 11.48
N ILE A 357 -24.87 1.46 12.52
CA ILE A 357 -26.27 1.42 13.01
C ILE A 357 -26.70 2.82 13.45
N MET A 358 -25.83 3.54 14.16
CA MET A 358 -26.09 4.92 14.59
C MET A 358 -26.35 5.83 13.40
N LYS A 359 -25.51 5.78 12.35
CA LYS A 359 -25.71 6.56 11.12
C LYS A 359 -27.04 6.25 10.43
N VAL A 360 -27.41 4.96 10.31
CA VAL A 360 -28.67 4.57 9.67
C VAL A 360 -29.88 5.05 10.46
N LEU A 361 -29.84 4.92 11.79
CA LEU A 361 -30.92 5.40 12.66
C LEU A 361 -31.05 6.92 12.63
N ILE A 362 -29.94 7.66 12.59
CA ILE A 362 -29.95 9.13 12.45
C ILE A 362 -30.58 9.54 11.11
N ASP A 363 -30.16 8.98 9.98
CA ASP A 363 -30.78 9.27 8.66
C ASP A 363 -32.30 8.96 8.69
N PHE A 364 -32.70 7.85 9.31
CA PHE A 364 -34.11 7.49 9.44
C PHE A 364 -34.89 8.50 10.30
N LEU A 365 -34.39 8.83 11.50
CA LEU A 365 -35.06 9.74 12.42
C LEU A 365 -35.11 11.17 11.88
N ASN A 366 -34.06 11.64 11.20
CA ASN A 366 -34.02 12.96 10.55
C ASN A 366 -35.13 13.13 9.51
N ARG A 367 -35.46 12.06 8.76
CA ARG A 367 -36.57 12.09 7.78
C ARG A 367 -37.95 12.12 8.41
N ARG A 368 -38.05 11.74 9.69
CA ARG A 368 -39.26 11.71 10.50
C ARG A 368 -39.37 12.92 11.44
N ALA A 369 -38.37 13.80 11.43
CA ALA A 369 -38.40 15.02 12.21
C ALA A 369 -39.60 15.90 11.82
N PHE A 370 -40.11 16.67 12.78
CA PHE A 370 -41.29 17.53 12.65
C PHE A 370 -42.63 16.80 12.44
N GLU A 371 -42.68 15.47 12.48
CA GLU A 371 -43.94 14.75 12.62
C GLU A 371 -44.53 14.94 14.03
N ASN A 372 -45.86 15.06 14.12
CA ASN A 372 -46.53 15.19 15.42
C ASN A 372 -46.34 13.93 16.26
N TRP A 373 -45.81 14.09 17.47
CA TRP A 373 -45.65 12.96 18.41
C TRP A 373 -47.00 12.54 19.00
N THR A 374 -47.63 11.55 18.37
CA THR A 374 -48.85 10.89 18.82
C THR A 374 -48.57 9.43 19.18
N TYR A 375 -49.51 8.76 19.85
CA TYR A 375 -49.40 7.32 20.13
C TYR A 375 -49.22 6.48 18.86
N ASP A 376 -49.95 6.82 17.79
CA ASP A 376 -49.85 6.11 16.52
C ASP A 376 -48.51 6.36 15.83
N ALA A 377 -47.99 7.60 15.89
CA ALA A 377 -46.66 7.93 15.34
C ALA A 377 -45.54 7.20 16.09
N GLU A 378 -45.58 7.17 17.43
CA GLU A 378 -44.60 6.40 18.22
C GLU A 378 -44.65 4.91 17.85
N LYS A 379 -45.87 4.34 17.76
CA LYS A 379 -46.06 2.93 17.43
C LYS A 379 -45.53 2.59 16.04
N ASP A 380 -45.79 3.43 15.04
CA ASP A 380 -45.29 3.26 13.67
C ASP A 380 -43.75 3.38 13.60
N LEU A 381 -43.18 4.42 14.21
CA LEU A 381 -41.72 4.60 14.28
C LEU A 381 -41.04 3.42 14.97
N ARG A 382 -41.58 2.98 16.11
CA ARG A 382 -41.08 1.80 16.84
C ARG A 382 -41.15 0.56 15.96
N ALA A 383 -42.26 0.34 15.25
CA ALA A 383 -42.41 -0.80 14.35
C ALA A 383 -41.39 -0.78 13.21
N GLN A 384 -41.10 0.39 12.63
CA GLN A 384 -40.10 0.54 11.57
C GLN A 384 -38.68 0.32 12.08
N ILE A 385 -38.33 0.87 13.24
CA ILE A 385 -37.03 0.64 13.90
C ILE A 385 -36.85 -0.84 14.20
N VAL A 386 -37.86 -1.49 14.81
CA VAL A 386 -37.83 -2.92 15.11
C VAL A 386 -37.71 -3.75 13.83
N LYS A 387 -38.41 -3.39 12.76
CA LYS A 387 -38.31 -4.08 11.46
C LYS A 387 -36.89 -3.96 10.88
N PHE A 388 -36.27 -2.79 10.94
CA PHE A 388 -34.89 -2.58 10.53
C PHE A 388 -33.92 -3.42 11.37
N LEU A 389 -34.00 -3.31 12.70
CA LEU A 389 -33.10 -4.04 13.61
C LEU A 389 -33.29 -5.56 13.47
N ASN A 390 -34.51 -6.06 13.29
CA ASN A 390 -34.76 -7.47 12.97
C ASN A 390 -34.14 -7.91 11.64
N SER A 391 -34.07 -7.03 10.63
CA SER A 391 -33.49 -7.37 9.33
C SER A 391 -31.97 -7.59 9.37
N ILE A 392 -31.31 -7.05 10.40
CA ILE A 392 -29.86 -7.15 10.63
C ILE A 392 -29.49 -8.03 11.83
N THR A 393 -30.49 -8.68 12.45
CA THR A 393 -30.33 -9.57 13.61
C THR A 393 -30.45 -11.03 13.21
N GLY A 394 -29.61 -11.89 13.79
CA GLY A 394 -29.68 -13.34 13.65
C GLY A 394 -28.42 -13.97 13.05
N ALA A 395 -28.41 -15.30 12.94
CA ALA A 395 -27.26 -16.04 12.42
C ALA A 395 -26.84 -15.52 11.03
N ASP A 396 -25.54 -15.25 10.87
CA ASP A 396 -24.92 -14.67 9.67
C ASP A 396 -25.35 -13.22 9.35
N LYS A 397 -25.96 -12.51 10.29
CA LYS A 397 -26.27 -11.06 10.17
C LYS A 397 -25.24 -10.20 10.90
N ILE A 398 -25.55 -8.91 11.04
CA ILE A 398 -24.62 -7.90 11.57
C ILE A 398 -24.56 -7.95 13.09
N ILE A 399 -25.69 -8.24 13.76
CA ILE A 399 -25.80 -8.30 15.22
C ILE A 399 -26.47 -9.60 15.67
N GLU A 400 -26.17 -10.02 16.89
CA GLU A 400 -26.75 -11.21 17.51
C GLU A 400 -28.18 -10.96 17.98
N ASP A 401 -28.40 -9.83 18.66
CA ASP A 401 -29.68 -9.47 19.27
C ASP A 401 -29.76 -7.96 19.57
N PHE A 402 -30.94 -7.45 19.85
CA PHE A 402 -31.15 -6.08 20.31
C PHE A 402 -32.36 -5.95 21.25
N LYS A 403 -32.35 -4.89 22.06
CA LYS A 403 -33.47 -4.52 22.92
C LYS A 403 -33.62 -3.01 22.96
N ILE A 404 -34.80 -2.50 22.61
CA ILE A 404 -35.14 -1.10 22.82
C ILE A 404 -35.48 -0.93 24.31
N LEU A 405 -34.62 -0.22 25.05
CA LEU A 405 -34.78 0.03 26.48
C LEU A 405 -35.72 1.20 26.73
N ARG A 406 -35.61 2.23 25.89
CA ARG A 406 -36.38 3.47 26.02
C ARG A 406 -36.72 4.00 24.64
N PHE A 407 -37.99 4.36 24.44
CA PHE A 407 -38.41 5.14 23.30
C PHE A 407 -39.60 5.99 23.71
N GLU A 408 -39.33 7.18 24.22
CA GLU A 408 -40.34 8.05 24.81
C GLU A 408 -39.95 9.53 24.69
N ARG A 409 -40.96 10.41 24.74
CA ARG A 409 -40.78 11.86 24.81
C ARG A 409 -40.24 12.29 26.17
N ASP A 410 -39.30 13.23 26.19
CA ASP A 410 -38.77 13.81 27.41
C ASP A 410 -39.89 14.54 28.20
N LYS A 411 -39.90 14.34 29.53
CA LYS A 411 -40.94 14.87 30.42
C LYS A 411 -40.85 16.39 30.59
N ASN A 412 -39.65 16.96 30.51
CA ASN A 412 -39.37 18.37 30.72
C ASN A 412 -39.25 19.12 29.39
N VAL A 413 -38.65 18.50 28.38
CA VAL A 413 -38.43 19.10 27.05
C VAL A 413 -39.29 18.40 26.02
N LYS A 414 -40.45 18.99 25.75
CA LYS A 414 -41.44 18.45 24.81
C LYS A 414 -40.88 18.18 23.40
N ASP A 415 -39.82 18.82 22.95
CA ASP A 415 -39.31 18.60 21.59
C ASP A 415 -38.19 17.55 21.52
N ARG A 416 -37.93 16.86 22.63
CA ARG A 416 -36.89 15.83 22.73
C ARG A 416 -37.51 14.43 22.88
N ILE A 417 -37.02 13.49 22.10
CA ILE A 417 -37.40 12.07 22.16
C ILE A 417 -36.12 11.29 22.50
N HIS A 418 -36.21 10.42 23.50
CA HIS A 418 -35.14 9.51 23.89
C HIS A 418 -35.31 8.18 23.17
N LEU A 419 -34.26 7.68 22.53
CA LEU A 419 -34.20 6.35 21.94
C LEU A 419 -32.95 5.64 22.45
N ASP A 420 -33.13 4.71 23.39
CA ASP A 420 -32.06 3.92 23.95
C ASP A 420 -32.19 2.48 23.45
N ILE A 421 -31.18 2.01 22.72
CA ILE A 421 -31.13 0.67 22.15
C ILE A 421 -29.90 -0.04 22.71
N HIS A 422 -30.13 -1.18 23.35
CA HIS A 422 -29.09 -2.12 23.69
C HIS A 422 -28.88 -3.07 22.51
N ILE A 423 -27.64 -3.21 22.04
CA ILE A 423 -27.30 -4.06 20.89
C ILE A 423 -26.25 -5.06 21.35
N LYS A 424 -26.47 -6.33 21.02
CA LYS A 424 -25.52 -7.42 21.25
C LYS A 424 -24.78 -7.74 19.94
N PRO A 425 -23.51 -7.33 19.79
CA PRO A 425 -22.73 -7.59 18.59
C PRO A 425 -22.11 -8.98 18.62
N TYR A 426 -21.63 -9.44 17.47
CA TYR A 426 -20.77 -10.62 17.38
C TYR A 426 -19.37 -10.31 17.89
N PHE A 427 -18.85 -11.18 18.76
CA PHE A 427 -17.45 -11.15 19.17
C PHE A 427 -16.68 -12.26 18.45
N PRO A 428 -15.47 -11.99 17.92
CA PRO A 428 -14.64 -13.04 17.36
C PRO A 428 -14.17 -14.00 18.45
N ALA A 429 -14.24 -15.30 18.18
CA ALA A 429 -13.57 -16.30 19.00
C ALA A 429 -12.05 -16.08 18.93
N LYS A 430 -11.39 -15.99 20.09
CA LYS A 430 -9.95 -15.74 20.19
C LYS A 430 -9.15 -17.02 20.44
N ASN A 431 -9.54 -17.79 21.45
CA ASN A 431 -8.79 -18.97 21.89
C ASN A 431 -9.65 -20.23 21.72
N PHE A 432 -9.01 -21.32 21.30
CA PHE A 432 -9.61 -22.65 21.35
C PHE A 432 -8.99 -23.42 22.51
N LEU A 433 -9.81 -23.80 23.49
CA LEU A 433 -9.37 -24.64 24.60
C LEU A 433 -9.46 -26.11 24.16
N VAL A 434 -8.31 -26.74 23.96
CA VAL A 434 -8.23 -28.18 23.66
C VAL A 434 -7.95 -28.93 24.95
N LYS A 435 -8.92 -29.72 25.40
CA LYS A 435 -8.76 -30.67 26.51
C LYS A 435 -8.58 -32.06 25.93
N LEU A 436 -7.51 -32.75 26.33
CA LEU A 436 -7.27 -34.14 25.98
C LEU A 436 -7.36 -34.95 27.27
N ASP A 437 -8.43 -35.74 27.41
CA ASP A 437 -8.61 -36.67 28.52
C ASP A 437 -8.17 -38.07 28.07
N GLY A 438 -7.30 -38.71 28.84
CA GLY A 438 -6.81 -40.06 28.59
C GLY A 438 -7.09 -40.98 29.78
N THR A 439 -7.94 -41.98 29.59
CA THR A 439 -8.17 -43.04 30.58
C THR A 439 -7.29 -44.25 30.28
N LYS A 440 -6.62 -44.80 31.30
CA LYS A 440 -5.88 -46.06 31.19
C LYS A 440 -6.55 -47.12 32.07
N GLY A 441 -7.49 -47.88 31.49
CA GLY A 441 -8.16 -49.00 32.16
C GLY A 441 -9.10 -48.58 33.30
N ASP A 442 -9.93 -49.52 33.77
CA ASP A 442 -11.13 -49.35 34.62
C ASP A 442 -10.95 -48.69 36.01
N ASP A 443 -9.80 -48.11 36.35
CA ASP A 443 -9.60 -47.39 37.61
C ASP A 443 -9.35 -45.90 37.36
N ALA A 444 -10.38 -45.11 37.66
CA ALA A 444 -10.42 -43.67 37.51
C ALA A 444 -9.36 -42.96 38.36
N ASN A 445 -8.31 -42.47 37.71
CA ASN A 445 -7.56 -41.31 38.15
C ASN A 445 -7.53 -40.30 37.01
N ASP A 446 -8.35 -39.24 37.16
CA ASP A 446 -8.44 -38.11 36.24
C ASP A 446 -7.08 -37.41 36.12
N TRP A 447 -6.32 -37.68 35.06
CA TRP A 447 -5.20 -36.84 34.70
C TRP A 447 -5.68 -35.71 33.77
N LYS A 448 -5.81 -34.50 34.33
CA LYS A 448 -6.23 -33.32 33.58
C LYS A 448 -5.02 -32.60 33.01
N GLY A 449 -4.71 -32.87 31.74
CA GLY A 449 -3.82 -32.05 30.92
C GLY A 449 -4.63 -31.13 30.01
N GLY A 450 -4.66 -29.83 30.30
CA GLY A 450 -5.25 -28.82 29.41
C GLY A 450 -4.17 -27.94 28.81
N VAL A 451 -4.23 -27.69 27.50
CA VAL A 451 -3.40 -26.68 26.83
C VAL A 451 -4.32 -25.62 26.26
N GLU A 452 -4.13 -24.37 26.69
CA GLU A 452 -4.80 -23.22 26.11
C GLU A 452 -4.02 -22.77 24.87
N GLN A 453 -4.63 -22.86 23.68
CA GLN A 453 -4.07 -22.26 22.47
C GLN A 453 -4.62 -20.84 22.33
N ALA A 454 -3.72 -19.86 22.53
CA ALA A 454 -3.93 -18.46 22.17
C ALA A 454 -4.03 -18.23 20.66
#